data_AF-A0A0G1BD12-F1
#
_entry.id   AF-A0A0G1BD12-F1
#
_cell.length_a   1.000
_cell.length_b   1.000
_cell.length_c   1.000
_cell.angle_alpha   90.00
_cell.angle_beta   90.00
_cell.angle_gamma   90.00
#
_symmetry.space_group_name_H-M   'P 1'
#
loop_
_entity.id
_entity.type
_entity.pdbx_description
1 polymer ?
#
loop_
_entity_poly.entity_id
_entity_poly.type
_entity_poly.pdbx_seq_one_letter_code
_entity_poly.pdbx_strand_id
1 'polypeptide(L)' 'MMAGANICPQTAVALDGVLQARGDRFIKEDEVVVTIGTASGIKFAASGITHHLKGSPKDFANPPQVLPGNIAAIEKALSL' A
#
# COMPACT_ATOMS: atom_id res chain seq x y z
N MET A 1 4.51 -6.20 -1.28
CA MET A 1 4.40 -6.40 0.18
C MET A 1 3.84 -5.11 0.78
N MET A 2 2.80 -5.16 1.61
CA MET A 2 2.28 -3.99 2.32
C MET A 2 2.91 -3.95 3.72
N ALA A 3 3.48 -2.82 4.13
CA ALA A 3 4.31 -2.71 5.34
C ALA A 3 3.58 -2.18 6.59
N GLY A 4 2.25 -2.06 6.55
CA GLY A 4 1.44 -1.53 7.66
C GLY A 4 1.55 -0.02 7.89
N ALA A 5 2.29 0.72 7.04
CA ALA A 5 2.43 2.16 7.14
C ALA A 5 1.23 2.90 6.51
N ASN A 6 0.69 3.89 7.21
CA ASN A 6 -0.32 4.81 6.68
C ASN A 6 0.32 6.18 6.37
N ILE A 7 0.69 6.38 5.10
CA ILE A 7 1.51 7.51 4.64
C ILE A 7 0.70 8.52 3.84
N CYS A 8 1.18 9.75 3.73
CA CYS A 8 0.61 10.72 2.80
C CYS A 8 1.10 10.48 1.36
N PRO A 9 0.41 11.00 0.33
CA PRO A 9 0.85 10.87 -1.06
C PRO A 9 2.29 11.35 -1.30
N GLN A 10 2.73 12.38 -0.59
CA GLN A 10 4.09 12.92 -0.74
C GLN A 10 5.17 11.98 -0.20
N THR A 11 4.87 11.20 0.85
CA THR A 11 5.78 10.13 1.30
C THR A 11 5.87 9.02 0.25
N ALA A 12 4.78 8.71 -0.46
CA ALA A 12 4.81 7.74 -1.55
C ALA A 12 5.72 8.22 -2.70
N VAL A 13 5.66 9.52 -3.06
CA VAL A 13 6.58 10.12 -4.03
C VAL A 13 8.04 10.04 -3.56
N ALA A 14 8.30 10.31 -2.28
CA ALA A 14 9.65 10.17 -1.72
C ALA A 14 10.16 8.72 -1.76
N LEU A 15 9.31 7.74 -1.44
CA LEU A 15 9.66 6.32 -1.52
C LEU A 15 9.91 5.87 -2.96
N ASP A 16 9.11 6.34 -3.91
CA ASP A 16 9.33 6.07 -5.34
C ASP A 16 10.70 6.60 -5.80
N GLY A 17 11.07 7.82 -5.37
CA GLY A 17 12.41 8.36 -5.61
C GLY A 17 13.54 7.49 -5.02
N VAL A 18 13.34 6.94 -3.82
CA VAL A 18 14.30 5.99 -3.23
C VAL A 18 14.40 4.70 -4.05
N LEU A 19 13.27 4.16 -4.52
CA LEU A 19 13.25 2.96 -5.34
C LEU A 19 13.97 3.15 -6.68
N GLN A 20 13.76 4.31 -7.33
CA GLN A 20 14.45 4.69 -8.56
C GLN A 20 15.96 4.84 -8.30
N ALA A 21 16.37 5.61 -7.28
CA ALA A 21 17.78 5.79 -6.94
C ALA A 21 18.49 4.46 -6.57
N ARG A 22 17.78 3.52 -5.94
CA ARG A 22 18.28 2.15 -5.73
C ARG A 22 18.42 1.40 -7.05
N GLY A 23 17.42 1.49 -7.93
CA GLY A 23 17.46 0.92 -9.28
C GLY A 23 18.67 1.38 -10.10
N ASP A 24 18.99 2.68 -9.99
CA ASP A 24 20.13 3.33 -10.64
C ASP A 24 21.46 3.13 -9.91
N ARG A 25 21.46 2.36 -8.81
CA ARG A 25 22.63 2.07 -7.95
C ARG A 25 23.26 3.32 -7.32
N PHE A 26 22.51 4.41 -7.20
CA PHE A 26 22.93 5.61 -6.48
C PHE A 26 22.86 5.39 -4.96
N ILE A 27 21.87 4.63 -4.50
CA ILE A 27 21.71 4.19 -3.10
C ILE A 27 22.02 2.68 -3.02
N LYS A 28 22.83 2.28 -2.04
CA LYS A 28 23.17 0.87 -1.77
C LYS A 28 22.24 0.24 -0.72
N GLU A 29 22.22 -1.08 -0.66
CA GLU A 29 21.32 -1.83 0.24
C GLU A 29 21.67 -1.67 1.72
N ASP A 30 22.93 -1.38 2.03
CA ASP A 30 23.46 -1.20 3.39
C ASP A 30 23.41 0.26 3.88
N GLU A 31 22.94 1.19 3.04
CA GLU A 31 22.83 2.60 3.39
C GLU A 31 21.52 2.88 4.15
N VAL A 32 21.63 3.67 5.22
CA VAL A 32 20.47 4.14 5.98
C VAL A 32 19.85 5.34 5.27
N VAL A 33 18.64 5.16 4.77
CA VAL A 33 17.86 6.21 4.09
C VAL A 33 16.68 6.62 4.94
N VAL A 34 16.49 7.94 5.10
CA VAL A 34 15.35 8.51 5.83
C VAL A 34 14.48 9.31 4.86
N THR A 35 13.23 8.90 4.71
CA THR A 35 12.21 9.68 3.97
C THR A 35 11.39 10.53 4.94
N ILE A 36 11.03 11.75 4.53
CA ILE A 36 10.31 12.70 5.38
C ILE A 36 8.82 12.64 5.10
N GLY A 37 8.06 12.17 6.09
CA GLY A 37 6.60 12.26 6.09
C GLY A 37 6.15 13.66 6.50
N THR A 38 5.76 14.48 5.52
CA THR A 38 5.39 15.89 5.76
C THR A 38 3.98 16.07 6.32
N ALA A 39 3.15 15.02 6.26
CA ALA A 39 1.78 15.02 6.77
C ALA A 39 1.36 13.61 7.19
N SER A 40 0.46 13.54 8.18
CA SER A 40 -0.20 12.28 8.55
C SER A 40 -1.06 11.76 7.40
N GLY A 41 -0.98 10.45 7.12
CA GLY A 41 -1.79 9.78 6.10
C GLY A 41 -3.31 9.90 6.33
N ILE A 42 -3.75 10.11 7.59
CA ILE A 42 -5.18 10.26 7.92
C ILE A 42 -5.84 11.43 7.19
N LYS A 43 -5.08 12.49 6.86
CA LYS A 43 -5.57 13.63 6.08
C LYS A 43 -5.99 13.26 4.65
N PHE A 44 -5.58 12.07 4.19
CA PHE A 44 -5.80 11.58 2.83
C PHE A 44 -6.67 10.31 2.80
N ALA A 45 -7.43 10.03 3.86
CA ALA A 45 -8.28 8.83 3.96
C ALA A 45 -9.19 8.64 2.73
N ALA A 46 -9.79 9.71 2.20
CA ALA A 46 -10.64 9.64 1.01
C ALA A 46 -9.91 9.11 -0.23
N SER A 47 -8.63 9.47 -0.40
CA SER A 47 -7.78 8.97 -1.49
C SER A 47 -7.51 7.48 -1.31
N GLY A 48 -7.12 7.04 -0.10
CA GLY A 48 -6.90 5.62 0.20
C GLY A 48 -8.16 4.77 0.02
N ILE A 49 -9.32 5.24 0.50
CA ILE A 49 -10.61 4.59 0.30
C ILE A 49 -10.93 4.46 -1.20
N THR A 50 -10.76 5.54 -1.96
CA THR A 50 -11.02 5.54 -3.40
C THR A 50 -10.11 4.54 -4.13
N HIS A 51 -8.83 4.52 -3.78
CA HIS A 51 -7.86 3.58 -4.35
C HIS A 51 -8.26 2.12 -4.09
N HIS A 52 -8.53 1.75 -2.84
CA HIS A 52 -8.84 0.36 -2.52
C HIS A 52 -10.21 -0.11 -3.02
N LEU A 53 -11.21 0.77 -3.10
CA LEU A 53 -12.56 0.41 -3.54
C LEU A 53 -12.74 0.43 -5.06
N LYS A 54 -12.08 1.35 -5.77
CA LYS A 54 -12.30 1.58 -7.21
C LYS A 54 -11.07 1.25 -8.07
N GLY A 55 -9.92 1.01 -7.46
CA GLY A 55 -8.68 0.69 -8.16
C GLY A 55 -8.63 -0.75 -8.65
N SER A 56 -7.53 -1.06 -9.35
CA SER A 56 -7.24 -2.40 -9.86
C SER A 56 -6.40 -3.19 -8.85
N PRO A 57 -6.66 -4.50 -8.63
CA PRO A 57 -5.77 -5.36 -7.86
C PRO A 57 -4.32 -5.40 -8.41
N LYS A 58 -4.13 -5.15 -9.72
CA LYS A 58 -2.79 -5.04 -10.32
C LYS A 58 -1.99 -3.85 -9.78
N ASP A 59 -2.70 -2.82 -9.34
CA ASP A 59 -2.15 -1.60 -8.76
C ASP A 59 -2.31 -1.60 -7.24
N PHE A 60 -2.37 -2.78 -6.63
CA PHE A 60 -2.47 -3.00 -5.17
C PHE A 60 -3.77 -2.53 -4.50
N ALA A 61 -4.85 -2.33 -5.27
CA ALA A 61 -6.18 -2.15 -4.67
C ALA A 61 -6.59 -3.39 -3.87
N ASN A 62 -7.30 -3.19 -2.76
CA ASN A 62 -7.72 -4.25 -1.85
C ASN A 62 -9.16 -4.00 -1.36
N PRO A 63 -10.17 -4.20 -2.24
CA PRO A 63 -11.55 -4.01 -1.86
C PRO A 63 -12.01 -5.13 -0.91
N PRO A 64 -13.01 -4.87 -0.04
CA PRO A 64 -13.65 -5.92 0.74
C PRO A 64 -14.22 -7.01 -0.16
N GLN A 65 -14.09 -8.26 0.27
CA GLN A 65 -14.76 -9.39 -0.39
C GLN A 65 -16.14 -9.59 0.23
N VAL A 66 -17.19 -9.58 -0.60
CA VAL A 66 -18.57 -9.85 -0.15
C VAL A 66 -18.85 -11.33 -0.36
N LEU A 67 -19.20 -12.03 0.73
CA LEU A 67 -19.41 -13.47 0.73
C LEU A 67 -20.84 -13.82 1.21
N PRO A 68 -21.41 -14.95 0.76
CA PRO A 68 -22.61 -15.52 1.38
C PRO A 68 -22.41 -15.73 2.89
N GLY A 69 -23.47 -15.51 3.67
CA GLY A 69 -23.45 -15.65 5.14
C GLY A 69 -23.47 -17.09 5.64
N ASN A 70 -22.52 -17.93 5.20
CA ASN A 70 -22.36 -19.30 5.66
C ASN A 70 -20.89 -19.70 5.80
N ILE A 71 -20.62 -20.73 6.62
CA ILE A 71 -19.27 -21.19 6.97
C ILE A 71 -18.52 -21.65 5.71
N ALA A 72 -19.15 -22.44 4.85
CA ALA A 72 -18.52 -22.98 3.64
C ALA A 72 -17.98 -21.86 2.71
N ALA A 73 -18.68 -20.73 2.61
CA ALA A 73 -18.22 -19.58 1.83
C ALA A 73 -16.98 -18.91 2.44
N ILE A 74 -16.90 -18.84 3.79
CA ILE A 74 -15.76 -18.29 4.51
C ILE A 74 -14.54 -19.22 4.39
N GLU A 75 -14.72 -20.53 4.62
CA GLU A 75 -13.66 -21.53 4.48
C GLU A 75 -13.05 -21.51 3.08
N LYS A 76 -13.91 -21.49 2.05
CA LYS A 76 -13.48 -21.36 0.66
C LYS A 76 -12.67 -20.08 0.41
N ALA A 77 -13.10 -18.94 0.97
CA ALA A 77 -12.40 -17.67 0.78
C ALA A 77 -11.03 -17.62 1.48
N LEU A 78 -10.90 -18.33 2.61
CA LEU A 78 -9.66 -18.42 3.38
C LEU A 78 -8.75 -19.58 2.95
N SER A 79 -9.19 -20.39 1.98
CA SER A 79 -8.49 -21.63 1.57
C SER A 79 -8.28 -22.60 2.75
N LEU A 80 -9.30 -22.71 3.61
CA LEU A 80 -9.36 -23.62 4.75
C LEU A 80 -10.13 -24.89 4.41
#